data_AF-Q10VU7-F1
#
_entry.id   AF-Q10VU7-F1
#
_cell.length_a   1.000
_cell.length_b   1.000
_cell.length_c   1.000
_cell.angle_alpha   90.00
_cell.angle_beta   90.00
_cell.angle_gamma   90.00
#
_symmetry.space_group_name_H-M   'P 1'
#
loop_
_entity.id
_entity.type
_entity.pdbx_description
1 polymer ?
#
loop_
_entity_poly.entity_id
_entity_poly.type
_entity_poly.pdbx_seq_one_letter_code
_entity_poly.pdbx_strand_id
1 'polypeptide(L)'
;MLKLSNVKRLSMTISIQPVSTSEQLNLCYQMQTAIFHHELNLLGMQIPDNYDRLSLYVQIIDSKVVVGTYRIVPNTSLGLPIEETGFNFNQIDQNKVCEMSRLVLVKEN
;
A
#
# COMPACT_ATOMS: atom_id res chain seq x y z
N MET A 1 -10.43 -14.77 -45.30
CA MET A 1 -10.15 -13.48 -44.64
C MET A 1 -10.80 -13.52 -43.26
N LEU A 2 -10.03 -13.85 -42.22
CA LEU A 2 -10.53 -13.96 -40.84
C LEU A 2 -10.74 -12.55 -40.27
N LYS A 3 -11.96 -12.25 -39.83
CA LYS A 3 -12.26 -11.04 -39.05
C LYS A 3 -11.58 -11.17 -37.68
N LEU A 4 -10.55 -10.38 -37.46
CA LEU A 4 -10.01 -10.12 -36.12
C LEU A 4 -11.14 -9.48 -35.30
N SER A 5 -11.65 -10.21 -34.31
CA SER A 5 -12.50 -9.63 -33.29
C SER A 5 -11.66 -8.62 -32.50
N ASN A 6 -12.08 -7.36 -32.54
CA ASN A 6 -11.59 -6.34 -31.61
C ASN A 6 -11.95 -6.80 -30.20
N VAL A 7 -11.02 -7.46 -29.53
CA VAL A 7 -11.06 -7.61 -28.07
C VAL A 7 -10.95 -6.19 -27.53
N LYS A 8 -12.10 -5.58 -27.22
CA LYS A 8 -12.15 -4.38 -26.38
C LYS A 8 -11.39 -4.74 -25.11
N ARG A 9 -10.16 -4.26 -24.96
CA ARG A 9 -9.53 -4.13 -23.66
C ARG A 9 -10.54 -3.34 -22.82
N LEU A 10 -11.20 -4.00 -21.87
CA LEU A 10 -11.91 -3.30 -20.82
C LEU A 10 -10.88 -2.34 -20.22
N SER A 11 -11.11 -1.04 -20.32
CA SER A 11 -10.19 -0.07 -19.74
C SER A 11 -10.24 -0.26 -18.22
N MET A 12 -9.22 -0.90 -17.64
CA MET A 12 -9.04 -0.90 -16.19
C MET A 12 -9.01 0.56 -15.75
N THR A 13 -10.02 0.96 -15.00
CA THR A 13 -10.06 2.29 -14.39
C THR A 13 -9.68 2.11 -12.94
N ILE A 14 -8.36 2.20 -12.69
CA ILE A 14 -7.84 2.19 -11.33
C ILE A 14 -8.06 3.58 -10.73
N SER A 15 -8.66 3.60 -9.55
CA SER A 15 -8.76 4.79 -8.71
C SER A 15 -7.99 4.58 -7.41
N ILE A 16 -7.45 5.66 -6.87
CA ILE A 16 -6.67 5.67 -5.65
C ILE A 16 -7.39 6.59 -4.67
N GLN A 17 -7.73 6.08 -3.49
CA GLN A 17 -8.54 6.82 -2.51
C GLN A 17 -7.92 6.74 -1.11
N PRO A 18 -7.82 7.87 -0.39
CA PRO A 18 -7.39 7.84 1.00
C PRO A 18 -8.43 7.12 1.87
N VAL A 19 -7.94 6.35 2.85
CA VAL A 19 -8.76 5.72 3.87
C VAL A 19 -9.31 6.78 4.82
N SER A 20 -10.62 6.72 5.08
CA SER A 20 -11.33 7.68 5.94
C SER A 20 -12.13 7.02 7.07
N THR A 21 -12.27 5.68 7.08
CA THR A 21 -12.97 4.95 8.14
C THR A 21 -12.14 3.81 8.72
N SER A 22 -12.50 3.38 9.93
CA SER A 22 -11.89 2.23 10.60
C SER A 22 -12.07 0.93 9.82
N GLU A 23 -13.22 0.73 9.17
CA GLU A 23 -13.50 -0.46 8.36
C GLU A 23 -12.56 -0.52 7.15
N GLN A 24 -12.35 0.62 6.48
CA GLN A 24 -11.42 0.73 5.36
C GLN A 24 -9.97 0.47 5.80
N LEU A 25 -9.58 0.99 6.96
CA LEU A 25 -8.23 0.76 7.53
C LEU A 25 -8.03 -0.71 7.89
N ASN A 26 -9.02 -1.34 8.53
CA ASN A 26 -8.99 -2.77 8.87
C ASN A 26 -8.86 -3.64 7.62
N LEU A 27 -9.56 -3.30 6.53
CA LEU A 27 -9.39 -4.00 5.25
C LEU A 27 -7.95 -3.90 4.73
N CYS A 28 -7.31 -2.73 4.84
CA CYS A 28 -5.91 -2.56 4.44
C CYS A 28 -4.99 -3.48 5.23
N TYR A 29 -5.15 -3.54 6.56
CA TYR A 29 -4.37 -4.47 7.40
C TYR A 29 -4.61 -5.92 7.03
N GLN A 30 -5.87 -6.32 6.78
CA GLN A 30 -6.19 -7.69 6.36
C GLN A 30 -5.49 -8.06 5.04
N MET A 31 -5.48 -7.15 4.05
CA MET A 31 -4.80 -7.39 2.77
C MET A 31 -3.28 -7.52 2.94
N GLN A 32 -2.68 -6.66 3.77
CA GLN A 32 -1.25 -6.72 4.07
C GLN A 32 -0.87 -7.97 4.84
N THR A 33 -1.66 -8.37 5.84
CA THR A 33 -1.48 -9.63 6.55
C THR A 33 -1.61 -10.82 5.60
N ALA A 34 -2.62 -10.83 4.73
CA ALA A 34 -2.81 -11.90 3.76
C ALA A 34 -1.57 -12.07 2.86
N ILE A 35 -1.05 -10.98 2.31
CA ILE A 35 0.08 -11.05 1.38
C ILE A 35 1.41 -11.24 2.12
N PHE A 36 1.73 -10.42 3.12
CA PHE A 36 3.02 -10.50 3.79
C PHE A 36 3.14 -11.74 4.68
N HIS A 37 2.11 -12.10 5.46
CA HIS A 37 2.20 -13.25 6.35
C HIS A 37 1.87 -14.56 5.66
N HIS A 38 0.77 -14.63 4.90
CA HIS A 38 0.32 -15.91 4.36
C HIS A 38 1.01 -16.27 3.04
N GLU A 39 1.12 -15.33 2.10
CA GLU A 39 1.75 -15.62 0.79
C GLU A 39 3.28 -15.54 0.83
N LEU A 40 3.84 -14.58 1.57
CA LEU A 40 5.29 -14.32 1.61
C LEU A 40 5.99 -14.86 2.87
N ASN A 41 5.23 -15.43 3.82
CA ASN A 41 5.75 -16.02 5.07
C ASN A 41 6.62 -15.05 5.92
N LEU A 42 6.31 -13.76 5.91
CA LEU A 42 7.00 -12.73 6.69
C LEU A 42 6.42 -12.60 8.11
N LEU A 43 6.41 -13.70 8.87
CA LEU A 43 5.76 -13.76 10.19
C LEU A 43 6.35 -12.81 11.25
N GLY A 44 7.60 -12.37 11.08
CA GLY A 44 8.23 -11.38 11.97
C GLY A 44 7.77 -9.94 11.73
N MET A 45 7.01 -9.69 10.68
CA MET A 45 6.55 -8.36 10.30
C MET A 45 5.30 -8.00 11.10
N GLN A 46 5.39 -6.99 11.98
CA GLN A 46 4.22 -6.52 12.73
C GLN A 46 3.26 -5.75 11.81
N ILE A 47 1.95 -6.03 11.91
CA ILE A 47 0.87 -5.35 11.19
C ILE A 47 -0.36 -5.26 12.14
N PRO A 48 -0.79 -4.06 12.56
CA PRO A 48 -0.08 -2.79 12.44
C PRO A 48 1.19 -2.72 13.33
N ASP A 49 2.16 -1.91 12.92
CA ASP A 49 3.37 -1.50 13.63
C ASP A 49 3.26 -0.07 14.24
N ASN A 50 4.36 0.44 14.79
CA ASN A 50 4.41 1.74 15.46
C ASN A 50 4.22 2.96 14.54
N TYR A 51 4.45 2.81 13.23
CA TYR A 51 4.30 3.88 12.24
C TYR A 51 2.84 4.08 11.83
N ASP A 52 2.00 3.07 11.98
CA ASP A 52 0.61 3.10 11.48
C ASP A 52 -0.23 4.23 12.09
N ARG A 53 -0.01 4.56 13.37
CA ARG A 53 -0.73 5.66 14.06
C ARG A 53 -0.45 7.05 13.49
N LEU A 54 0.65 7.22 12.75
CA LEU A 54 1.06 8.49 12.15
C LEU A 54 0.90 8.48 10.62
N SER A 55 0.44 7.37 10.06
CA SER A 55 0.44 7.13 8.63
C SER A 55 -0.90 7.42 7.98
N LEU A 56 -0.85 7.79 6.71
CA LEU A 56 -2.00 7.81 5.82
C LEU A 56 -2.08 6.49 5.07
N TYR A 57 -3.27 5.88 5.09
CA TYR A 57 -3.54 4.70 4.30
C TYR A 57 -4.28 5.05 3.02
N VAL A 58 -3.97 4.32 1.96
CA VAL A 58 -4.57 4.50 0.65
C VAL A 58 -5.05 3.16 0.11
N GLN A 59 -6.25 3.15 -0.46
CA GLN A 59 -6.81 2.01 -1.16
C GLN A 59 -6.65 2.20 -2.68
N ILE A 60 -6.29 1.11 -3.35
CA ILE A 60 -6.26 0.99 -4.80
C ILE A 60 -7.52 0.23 -5.20
N ILE A 61 -8.36 0.84 -6.04
CA ILE A 61 -9.69 0.35 -6.36
C ILE A 61 -9.79 0.14 -7.87
N ASP A 62 -10.14 -1.07 -8.29
CA ASP A 62 -10.53 -1.38 -9.66
C ASP A 62 -12.04 -1.70 -9.68
N SER A 63 -12.80 -1.01 -10.52
CA SER A 63 -14.19 -1.36 -10.79
C SER A 63 -15.07 -1.49 -9.53
N LYS A 64 -14.81 -0.64 -8.51
CA LYS A 64 -15.44 -0.60 -7.16
C LYS A 64 -14.99 -1.67 -6.16
N VAL A 65 -14.01 -2.48 -6.51
CA VAL A 65 -13.39 -3.48 -5.63
C VAL A 65 -12.04 -2.96 -5.17
N VAL A 66 -11.74 -3.07 -3.88
CA VAL A 66 -10.41 -2.76 -3.36
C VAL A 66 -9.46 -3.89 -3.76
N VAL A 67 -8.48 -3.57 -4.60
CA VAL A 67 -7.50 -4.52 -5.16
C VAL A 67 -6.10 -4.35 -4.56
N GLY A 68 -5.88 -3.29 -3.79
CA GLY A 68 -4.62 -3.12 -3.09
C GLY A 68 -4.64 -2.00 -2.07
N THR A 69 -3.53 -1.86 -1.38
CA THR A 69 -3.30 -0.77 -0.43
C THR A 69 -1.82 -0.45 -0.33
N TYR A 70 -1.52 0.77 0.07
CA TYR A 70 -0.21 1.17 0.54
C TYR A 70 -0.35 2.19 1.66
N ARG A 71 0.73 2.33 2.42
CA ARG A 71 0.88 3.26 3.53
C ARG A 71 1.80 4.40 3.13
N ILE A 72 1.45 5.62 3.52
CA ILE A 72 2.32 6.81 3.44
C ILE A 72 2.68 7.20 4.87
N VAL A 73 3.97 7.20 5.20
CA VAL A 73 4.51 7.59 6.49
C VAL A 73 5.14 8.98 6.34
N PRO A 74 4.54 10.04 6.92
CA PRO A 74 5.19 11.34 7.00
C PRO A 74 6.45 11.22 7.87
N ASN A 75 7.50 11.98 7.53
CA ASN A 75 8.67 12.05 8.40
C ASN A 75 8.31 12.85 9.66
N THR A 76 8.24 12.17 10.80
CA THR A 76 7.86 12.72 12.10
C THR A 76 8.94 12.41 13.14
N SER A 77 8.68 12.62 14.43
CA SER A 77 9.62 12.26 15.50
C SER A 77 9.96 10.77 15.57
N LEU A 78 9.15 9.90 14.95
CA LEU A 78 9.43 8.47 14.86
C LEU A 78 10.44 8.12 13.75
N GLY A 79 10.73 9.05 12.84
CA GLY A 79 11.51 8.80 11.63
C GLY A 79 10.71 8.06 10.55
N LEU A 80 11.42 7.57 9.53
CA LEU A 80 10.87 6.78 8.42
C LEU A 80 11.28 5.30 8.53
N PRO A 81 10.41 4.33 8.18
CA PRO A 81 10.75 2.90 8.26
C PRO A 81 12.04 2.49 7.53
N ILE A 82 12.40 3.15 6.42
CA ILE A 82 13.63 2.89 5.68
C ILE A 82 14.90 3.17 6.52
N GLU A 83 14.82 4.00 7.57
CA GLU A 83 15.92 4.23 8.51
C GLU A 83 16.31 2.97 9.27
N GLU A 84 15.36 2.06 9.52
CA GLU A 84 15.61 0.76 10.16
C GLU A 84 16.51 -0.14 9.32
N THR A 85 16.63 0.14 8.01
CA THR A 85 17.53 -0.57 7.09
C THR A 85 18.94 0.03 7.04
N GLY A 86 19.19 1.09 7.82
CA GLY A 86 20.47 1.82 7.82
C GLY A 86 20.54 2.97 6.81
N PHE A 87 19.43 3.35 6.19
CA PHE A 87 19.38 4.51 5.30
C PHE A 87 19.58 5.81 6.09
N ASN A 88 20.42 6.71 5.58
CA ASN A 88 20.80 7.95 6.27
C ASN A 88 20.13 9.18 5.66
N PHE A 89 19.21 9.82 6.41
CA PHE A 89 18.50 11.04 5.99
C PHE A 89 19.24 12.35 6.25
N ASN A 90 20.47 12.35 6.80
CA ASN A 90 21.17 13.58 7.18
C ASN A 90 21.47 14.52 6.00
N GLN A 91 21.32 14.06 4.75
CA GLN A 91 21.53 14.83 3.53
C GLN A 91 20.24 15.32 2.86
N ILE A 92 19.07 15.00 3.44
CA ILE A 92 17.76 15.25 2.84
C ILE A 92 16.96 16.18 3.76
N ASP A 93 16.20 17.10 3.17
CA ASP A 93 15.24 17.91 3.92
C ASP A 93 14.08 17.03 4.40
N GLN A 94 14.17 16.61 5.66
CA GLN A 94 13.22 15.70 6.29
C GLN A 94 11.78 16.22 6.25
N ASN A 95 11.57 17.54 6.24
CA ASN A 95 10.22 18.14 6.21
C ASN A 95 9.53 18.02 4.84
N LYS A 96 10.26 17.58 3.81
CA LYS A 96 9.74 17.46 2.43
C LYS A 96 9.57 16.01 1.98
N VAL A 97 9.85 15.05 2.84
CA VAL A 97 9.87 13.63 2.47
C VAL A 97 8.89 12.83 3.30
N CYS A 98 8.20 11.92 2.62
CA CYS A 98 7.44 10.84 3.22
C CYS A 98 7.88 9.53 2.59
N GLU A 99 7.66 8.43 3.32
CA GLU A 99 7.90 7.09 2.80
C GLU A 99 6.59 6.43 2.40
N MET A 100 6.55 5.88 1.19
CA MET A 100 5.52 4.93 0.81
C MET A 100 6.00 3.52 1.11
N SER A 101 5.26 2.81 1.96
CA SER A 101 5.60 1.46 2.42
C SER A 101 4.38 0.54 2.37
N ARG A 102 4.61 -0.75 2.64
CA ARG A 102 3.55 -1.76 2.78
C ARG A 102 2.60 -1.85 1.56
N LEU A 103 3.13 -1.57 0.36
CA LEU A 103 2.38 -1.70 -0.88
C LEU A 103 2.07 -3.18 -1.13
N VAL A 104 0.79 -3.47 -1.29
CA VAL A 104 0.29 -4.78 -1.69
C VAL A 104 -0.77 -4.63 -2.77
N LEU A 105 -0.76 -5.54 -3.74
CA LEU A 105 -1.74 -5.65 -4.80
C LEU A 105 -2.16 -7.12 -4.88
N VAL A 106 -3.47 -7.37 -4.82
CA VAL A 106 -4.04 -8.69 -5.05
C VAL A 106 -4.18 -8.87 -6.56
N LYS A 107 -3.55 -9.90 -7.10
CA LYS A 107 -3.79 -10.31 -8.48
C LYS A 107 -5.07 -11.14 -8.51
N GLU A 108 -6.03 -10.78 -9.37
CA GLU A 108 -7.15 -11.68 -9.67
C GLU A 108 -6.59 -12.97 -10.28
N ASN A 109 -7.01 -14.12 -9.74
CA ASN A 109 -6.71 -15.44 -10.28
C ASN A 109 -7.64 -15.78 -11.44
#